data_AF-A0A3M1U6V2-F1
#
_entry.id   AF-A0A3M1U6V2-F1
#
_cell.length_a   1.000
_cell.length_b   1.000
_cell.length_c   1.000
_cell.angle_alpha   90.00
_cell.angle_beta   90.00
_cell.angle_gamma   90.00
#
_symmetry.space_group_name_H-M   'P 1'
#
loop_
_entity.id
_entity.type
_entity.pdbx_description
1 polymer ?
#
loop_
_entity_poly.entity_id
_entity_poly.type
_entity_poly.pdbx_seq_one_letter_code
_entity_poly.pdbx_strand_id
1 'polypeptide(L)'
;MQKLTIFRASGPRVLLEILHRHPGVGQIDWVEEERVEIAFIEGTSLRSARQGVPTIEGPYGLLELMDNNPLVCARHASCPGPAATLALIALGPLARAEMIADEPTLTFNFEDRHEEIAAALATEGWQQGYTISPANDPEKSRVLEGVIEVPLKEAVALEDIETLFDDVFGRTFFIRPASALPEEAVEGSPLARYEFEDYTAPPSPRIRIRVLADRDGKAGTAQVVHLFNVMAGFEEDLGLGEG
;
A
#
# COMPACT_ATOMS: atom_id res chain seq x y z
N MET A 1 -13.07 -11.74 -22.81
CA MET A 1 -12.89 -11.94 -21.36
C MET A 1 -14.26 -12.17 -20.75
N GLN A 2 -14.44 -13.22 -19.94
CA GLN A 2 -15.70 -13.44 -19.21
C GLN A 2 -15.77 -12.41 -18.08
N LYS A 3 -16.85 -11.63 -18.02
CA LYS A 3 -17.04 -10.67 -16.92
C LYS A 3 -17.38 -11.41 -15.64
N LEU A 4 -16.78 -10.99 -14.53
CA LEU A 4 -17.15 -11.45 -13.21
C LEU A 4 -18.41 -10.71 -12.73
N THR A 5 -19.25 -11.44 -12.02
CA THR A 5 -20.31 -10.87 -11.20
C THR A 5 -19.70 -10.55 -9.84
N ILE A 6 -19.64 -9.26 -9.49
CA ILE A 6 -19.32 -8.86 -8.12
C ILE A 6 -20.57 -9.14 -7.30
N PHE A 7 -20.45 -10.09 -6.37
CA PHE A 7 -21.55 -10.50 -5.51
C PHE A 7 -21.90 -9.39 -4.52
N ARG A 8 -20.88 -8.68 -4.01
CA ARG A 8 -21.05 -7.51 -3.14
C ARG A 8 -19.77 -6.66 -3.18
N ALA A 9 -19.92 -5.35 -3.24
CA ALA A 9 -18.85 -4.41 -2.92
C ALA A 9 -19.34 -3.41 -1.85
N SER A 10 -18.44 -3.04 -0.95
CA SER A 10 -18.69 -2.00 0.05
C SER A 10 -17.50 -1.05 0.16
N GLY A 11 -17.78 0.20 0.50
CA GLY A 11 -16.75 1.23 0.65
C GLY A 11 -17.26 2.63 0.32
N PRO A 12 -16.34 3.59 0.09
CA PRO A 12 -16.68 4.91 -0.40
C PRO A 12 -17.06 4.88 -1.89
N ARG A 13 -17.80 5.90 -2.34
CA ARG A 13 -18.34 5.99 -3.71
C ARG A 13 -17.28 5.89 -4.82
N VAL A 14 -16.06 6.35 -4.57
CA VAL A 14 -14.94 6.24 -5.51
C VAL A 14 -14.62 4.78 -5.88
N LEU A 15 -14.76 3.81 -4.97
CA LEU A 15 -14.62 2.40 -5.29
C LEU A 15 -15.66 1.97 -6.33
N LEU A 16 -16.92 2.37 -6.12
CA LEU A 16 -18.00 2.07 -7.05
C LEU A 16 -17.71 2.64 -8.45
N GLU A 17 -17.14 3.84 -8.53
CA GLU A 17 -16.77 4.49 -9.79
C GLU A 17 -15.61 3.78 -10.50
N ILE A 18 -14.61 3.28 -9.77
CA ILE A 18 -13.54 2.44 -10.32
C ILE A 18 -14.15 1.13 -10.87
N LEU A 19 -14.97 0.44 -10.08
CA LEU A 19 -15.56 -0.85 -10.47
C LEU A 19 -16.50 -0.74 -11.68
N HIS A 20 -17.24 0.36 -11.84
CA HIS A 20 -18.08 0.59 -13.04
C HIS A 20 -17.26 0.72 -14.32
N ARG A 21 -16.05 1.27 -14.23
CA ARG A 21 -15.13 1.42 -15.36
C ARG A 21 -14.31 0.15 -15.61
N HIS A 22 -14.23 -0.75 -14.62
CA HIS A 22 -13.41 -1.95 -14.70
C HIS A 22 -13.91 -2.94 -15.78
N PRO A 23 -13.12 -3.26 -16.81
CA PRO A 23 -13.56 -4.10 -17.95
C PRO A 23 -14.00 -5.52 -17.55
N GLY A 24 -13.40 -6.07 -16.49
CA GLY A 24 -13.72 -7.39 -15.95
C GLY A 24 -14.97 -7.45 -15.07
N VAL A 25 -15.61 -6.31 -14.78
CA VAL A 25 -16.78 -6.23 -13.88
C VAL A 25 -18.07 -6.07 -14.69
N GLY A 26 -19.09 -6.87 -14.33
CA GLY A 26 -20.40 -6.86 -14.97
C GLY A 26 -21.48 -6.17 -14.12
N GLN A 27 -21.95 -6.87 -13.09
CA GLN A 27 -22.97 -6.39 -12.16
C GLN A 27 -22.35 -6.24 -10.77
N ILE A 28 -22.79 -5.21 -10.03
CA ILE A 28 -22.31 -4.86 -8.69
C ILE A 28 -23.54 -4.74 -7.79
N ASP A 29 -23.56 -5.49 -6.69
CA ASP A 29 -24.41 -5.19 -5.53
C ASP A 29 -23.61 -4.30 -4.58
N TRP A 30 -24.08 -3.07 -4.33
CA TRP A 30 -23.32 -2.03 -3.66
C TRP A 30 -23.90 -1.66 -2.31
N VAL A 31 -23.03 -1.52 -1.31
CA VAL A 31 -23.38 -0.98 0.01
C VAL A 31 -22.39 0.11 0.40
N GLU A 32 -22.88 1.32 0.66
CA GLU A 32 -22.04 2.42 1.13
C GLU A 32 -21.70 2.20 2.61
N GLU A 33 -20.41 1.96 2.90
CA GLU A 33 -19.87 1.68 4.24
C GLU A 33 -18.45 2.26 4.34
N GLU A 34 -17.94 2.48 5.56
CA GLU A 34 -16.54 2.89 5.76
C GLU A 34 -15.55 1.77 5.37
N ARG A 35 -15.96 0.51 5.49
CA ARG A 35 -15.11 -0.65 5.21
C ARG A 35 -15.06 -0.96 3.72
N VAL A 36 -13.85 -0.96 3.17
CA VAL A 36 -13.60 -1.28 1.76
C VAL A 36 -13.46 -2.80 1.57
N GLU A 37 -14.36 -3.40 0.79
CA GLU A 37 -14.38 -4.82 0.45
C GLU A 37 -14.95 -5.08 -0.95
N ILE A 38 -14.35 -6.02 -1.68
CA ILE A 38 -14.87 -6.56 -2.94
C ILE A 38 -15.04 -8.07 -2.76
N ALA A 39 -16.28 -8.55 -2.75
CA ALA A 39 -16.63 -9.96 -2.73
C ALA A 39 -17.16 -10.41 -4.11
N PHE A 40 -16.58 -11.46 -4.66
CA PHE A 40 -16.86 -11.94 -6.02
C PHE A 40 -16.89 -13.46 -6.09
N ILE A 41 -17.58 -13.99 -7.11
CA ILE A 41 -17.69 -15.43 -7.34
C ILE A 41 -16.79 -15.81 -8.51
N GLU A 42 -15.93 -16.80 -8.28
CA GLU A 42 -15.12 -17.43 -9.31
C GLU A 42 -15.45 -18.92 -9.36
N GLY A 43 -16.04 -19.37 -10.48
CA GLY A 43 -16.64 -20.70 -10.57
C GLY A 43 -17.76 -20.86 -9.54
N THR A 44 -17.48 -21.59 -8.46
CA THR A 44 -18.41 -21.84 -7.34
C THR A 44 -17.93 -21.27 -6.01
N SER A 45 -16.73 -20.67 -5.99
CA SER A 45 -16.12 -20.17 -4.76
C SER A 45 -16.39 -18.68 -4.59
N LEU A 46 -16.86 -18.30 -3.39
CA LEU A 46 -16.89 -16.91 -2.96
C LEU A 46 -15.49 -16.51 -2.52
N ARG A 47 -15.00 -15.38 -3.03
CA ARG A 47 -13.70 -14.80 -2.70
C ARG A 47 -13.88 -13.33 -2.28
N SER A 48 -12.95 -12.80 -1.49
CA SER A 48 -12.99 -11.39 -1.05
C SER A 48 -11.62 -10.73 -0.96
N ALA A 49 -11.50 -9.54 -1.55
CA ALA A 49 -10.42 -8.59 -1.33
C ALA A 49 -10.87 -7.55 -0.30
N ARG A 50 -10.07 -7.28 0.73
CA ARG A 50 -10.42 -6.37 1.82
C ARG A 50 -9.31 -5.35 2.08
N GLN A 51 -9.65 -4.24 2.72
CA GLN A 51 -8.69 -3.30 3.28
C GLN A 51 -8.67 -3.37 4.80
N GLY A 52 -7.47 -3.31 5.38
CA GLY A 52 -7.28 -3.08 6.80
C GLY A 52 -7.73 -4.21 7.73
N VAL A 53 -7.57 -5.46 7.28
CA VAL A 53 -7.94 -6.65 8.05
C VAL A 53 -6.71 -7.55 8.25
N PRO A 54 -5.81 -7.21 9.19
CA PRO A 54 -4.60 -8.00 9.43
C PRO A 54 -4.89 -9.41 9.94
N THR A 55 -6.07 -9.64 10.53
CA THR A 55 -6.50 -10.95 11.06
C THR A 55 -7.24 -11.81 10.03
N ILE A 56 -7.12 -11.50 8.73
CA ILE A 56 -7.82 -12.23 7.69
C ILE A 56 -7.30 -13.66 7.55
N GLU A 57 -8.19 -14.62 7.25
CA GLU A 57 -7.82 -16.01 6.95
C GLU A 57 -7.26 -16.12 5.52
N GLY A 58 -6.08 -15.54 5.31
CA GLY A 58 -5.37 -15.54 4.03
C GLY A 58 -4.23 -14.51 4.00
N PRO A 59 -3.68 -14.21 2.82
CA PRO A 59 -2.57 -13.28 2.71
C PRO A 59 -2.94 -11.86 3.16
N TYR A 60 -2.03 -11.21 3.88
CA TYR A 60 -2.09 -9.81 4.27
C TYR A 60 -0.75 -9.15 3.95
N GLY A 61 -0.77 -7.94 3.39
CA GLY A 61 0.44 -7.19 3.08
C GLY A 61 0.28 -6.21 1.92
N LEU A 62 1.36 -5.46 1.64
CA LEU A 62 1.45 -4.60 0.46
C LEU A 62 1.76 -5.47 -0.76
N LEU A 63 0.93 -5.39 -1.81
CA LEU A 63 1.02 -6.27 -2.97
C LEU A 63 2.42 -6.31 -3.60
N GLU A 64 3.08 -5.16 -3.70
CA GLU A 64 4.42 -5.03 -4.26
C GLU A 64 5.51 -5.74 -3.47
N LEU A 65 5.23 -6.07 -2.20
CA LEU A 65 6.11 -6.86 -1.36
C LEU A 65 5.69 -8.34 -1.37
N MET A 66 4.47 -8.68 -1.76
CA MET A 66 3.96 -10.04 -1.67
C MET A 66 4.27 -10.87 -2.93
N ASP A 67 4.35 -12.18 -2.75
CA ASP A 67 4.26 -13.10 -3.88
C ASP A 67 2.81 -13.15 -4.41
N ASN A 68 2.64 -13.09 -5.73
CA ASN A 68 1.32 -13.20 -6.36
C ASN A 68 0.71 -14.61 -6.24
N ASN A 69 1.54 -15.66 -6.15
CA ASN A 69 1.06 -17.05 -6.16
C ASN A 69 0.08 -17.37 -5.01
N PRO A 70 0.36 -17.02 -3.74
CA PRO A 70 -0.61 -17.15 -2.65
C PRO A 70 -1.92 -16.40 -2.88
N LEU A 71 -1.87 -15.23 -3.52
CA LEU A 71 -3.04 -14.36 -3.75
C LEU A 71 -4.02 -14.96 -4.76
N VAL A 72 -3.51 -15.51 -5.88
CA VAL A 72 -4.32 -16.10 -6.94
C VAL A 72 -5.17 -17.27 -6.42
N CYS A 73 -4.68 -18.02 -5.43
CA CYS A 73 -5.41 -19.15 -4.84
C CYS A 73 -6.20 -18.80 -3.56
N ALA A 74 -6.04 -17.59 -3.02
CA ALA A 74 -6.65 -17.21 -1.74
C ALA A 74 -8.16 -16.99 -1.87
N ARG A 75 -8.93 -17.52 -0.92
CA ARG A 75 -10.35 -17.17 -0.78
C ARG A 75 -10.51 -15.75 -0.23
N HIS A 76 -9.66 -15.38 0.72
CA HIS A 76 -9.69 -14.08 1.36
C HIS A 76 -8.28 -13.51 1.35
N ALA A 77 -8.15 -12.23 1.06
CA ALA A 77 -6.89 -11.51 1.22
C ALA A 77 -7.18 -10.06 1.61
N SER A 78 -6.22 -9.42 2.29
CA SER A 78 -6.36 -8.04 2.70
C SER A 78 -5.11 -7.25 2.37
N CYS A 79 -5.27 -6.05 1.82
CA CYS A 79 -4.21 -5.06 1.78
C CYS A 79 -4.24 -4.20 3.06
N PRO A 80 -3.13 -3.50 3.39
CA PRO A 80 -3.08 -2.56 4.50
C PRO A 80 -4.01 -1.35 4.31
N GLY A 81 -4.38 -0.70 5.42
CA GLY A 81 -4.92 0.65 5.43
C GLY A 81 -3.89 1.73 5.08
N PRO A 82 -4.27 3.01 5.11
CA PRO A 82 -3.43 4.10 4.62
C PRO A 82 -2.07 4.25 5.32
N ALA A 83 -2.03 4.36 6.65
CA ALA A 83 -0.79 4.54 7.40
C ALA A 83 0.14 3.33 7.26
N ALA A 84 -0.42 2.12 7.31
CA ALA A 84 0.32 0.88 7.10
C ALA A 84 0.87 0.75 5.67
N THR A 85 0.14 1.23 4.66
CA THR A 85 0.61 1.28 3.27
C THR A 85 1.85 2.17 3.16
N LEU A 86 1.77 3.41 3.65
CA LEU A 86 2.89 4.35 3.59
C LEU A 86 4.10 3.84 4.39
N ALA A 87 3.87 3.25 5.57
CA ALA A 87 4.91 2.64 6.37
C ALA A 87 5.59 1.47 5.64
N LEU A 88 4.83 0.59 4.97
CA LEU A 88 5.40 -0.52 4.20
C LEU A 88 6.21 -0.07 2.98
N ILE A 89 5.79 1.00 2.31
CA ILE A 89 6.57 1.57 1.20
C ILE A 89 7.93 2.06 1.71
N ALA A 90 7.97 2.75 2.86
CA ALA A 90 9.22 3.27 3.41
C ALA A 90 10.08 2.21 4.11
N LEU A 91 9.47 1.27 4.83
CA LEU A 91 10.20 0.37 5.73
C LEU A 91 10.34 -1.05 5.18
N GLY A 92 9.48 -1.48 4.26
CA GLY A 92 9.46 -2.85 3.75
C GLY A 92 10.81 -3.31 3.17
N PRO A 93 11.41 -2.57 2.21
CA PRO A 93 12.73 -2.93 1.68
C PRO A 93 13.82 -2.98 2.76
N LEU A 94 13.86 -1.98 3.66
CA LEU A 94 14.85 -1.90 4.73
C LEU A 94 14.70 -3.00 5.78
N ALA A 95 13.46 -3.37 6.12
CA ALA A 95 13.15 -4.45 7.04
C ALA A 95 13.61 -5.81 6.50
N ARG A 96 13.32 -6.10 5.21
CA ARG A 96 13.79 -7.32 4.52
C ARG A 96 15.30 -7.43 4.46
N ALA A 97 15.98 -6.30 4.26
CA ALA A 97 17.42 -6.22 4.23
C ALA A 97 18.06 -6.16 5.64
N GLU A 98 17.23 -6.23 6.70
CA GLU A 98 17.66 -6.12 8.10
C GLU A 98 18.51 -4.87 8.39
N MET A 99 18.23 -3.74 7.74
CA MET A 99 19.06 -2.52 7.86
C MET A 99 18.67 -1.62 9.04
N ILE A 100 17.46 -1.80 9.57
CA ILE A 100 16.89 -0.95 10.62
C ILE A 100 17.56 -1.28 11.98
N ALA A 101 18.07 -0.26 12.67
CA ALA A 101 18.80 -0.41 13.93
C ALA A 101 17.91 -0.41 15.17
N ASP A 102 16.89 0.45 15.15
CA ASP A 102 16.02 0.77 16.30
C ASP A 102 14.64 1.23 15.77
N GLU A 103 13.70 1.52 16.67
CA GLU A 103 12.33 1.93 16.33
C GLU A 103 12.33 3.14 15.37
N PRO A 104 11.75 3.00 14.16
CA PRO A 104 11.56 4.14 13.26
C PRO A 104 10.51 5.09 13.83
N THR A 105 10.65 6.38 13.51
CA THR A 105 9.66 7.40 13.84
C THR A 105 8.82 7.73 12.61
N LEU A 106 7.51 7.62 12.73
CA LEU A 106 6.55 7.83 11.65
C LEU A 106 5.74 9.08 11.96
N THR A 107 5.70 10.02 11.02
CA THR A 107 4.86 11.22 11.08
C THR A 107 3.93 11.20 9.87
N PHE A 108 2.63 11.34 10.10
CA PHE A 108 1.64 11.37 9.03
C PHE A 108 0.94 12.72 8.98
N ASN A 109 0.51 13.19 7.81
CA ASN A 109 -0.30 14.42 7.70
C ASN A 109 -1.81 14.17 7.91
N PHE A 110 -2.19 13.03 8.46
CA PHE A 110 -3.58 12.61 8.66
C PHE A 110 -3.73 11.77 9.93
N GLU A 111 -4.95 11.71 10.45
CA GLU A 111 -5.31 10.79 11.53
C GLU A 111 -5.70 9.42 10.96
N ASP A 112 -5.17 8.34 11.53
CA ASP A 112 -5.49 6.97 11.14
C ASP A 112 -5.43 6.01 12.32
N ARG A 113 -6.04 4.83 12.17
CA ARG A 113 -5.88 3.73 13.13
C ARG A 113 -4.55 3.03 12.86
N HIS A 114 -3.53 3.45 13.59
CA HIS A 114 -2.16 2.89 13.45
C HIS A 114 -2.02 1.43 13.93
N GLU A 115 -3.07 0.83 14.49
CA GLU A 115 -3.09 -0.55 15.00
C GLU A 115 -2.60 -1.58 13.96
N GLU A 116 -2.80 -1.30 12.68
CA GLU A 116 -2.38 -2.17 11.58
C GLU A 116 -0.88 -2.13 11.28
N ILE A 117 -0.18 -1.03 11.58
CA ILE A 117 1.21 -0.82 11.15
C ILE A 117 2.12 -1.93 11.69
N ALA A 118 1.91 -2.36 12.94
CA ALA A 118 2.71 -3.43 13.54
C ALA A 118 2.51 -4.76 12.80
N ALA A 119 1.25 -5.10 12.48
CA ALA A 119 0.93 -6.31 11.74
C ALA A 119 1.47 -6.26 10.31
N ALA A 120 1.40 -5.10 9.67
CA ALA A 120 1.93 -4.86 8.34
C ALA A 120 3.45 -5.01 8.32
N LEU A 121 4.18 -4.31 9.18
CA LEU A 121 5.65 -4.44 9.24
C LEU A 121 6.13 -5.85 9.60
N ALA A 122 5.33 -6.60 10.37
CA ALA A 122 5.63 -8.00 10.69
C ALA A 122 5.60 -8.92 9.44
N THR A 123 4.86 -8.56 8.38
CA THR A 123 4.91 -9.32 7.10
C THR A 123 6.28 -9.24 6.44
N GLU A 124 7.04 -8.20 6.77
CA GLU A 124 8.39 -7.91 6.24
C GLU A 124 9.50 -8.26 7.23
N GLY A 125 9.17 -8.97 8.31
CA GLY A 125 10.13 -9.42 9.33
C GLY A 125 10.44 -8.40 10.43
N TRP A 126 9.79 -7.24 10.46
CA TRP A 126 10.01 -6.23 11.49
C TRP A 126 9.00 -6.34 12.64
N GLN A 127 9.50 -6.54 13.87
CA GLN A 127 8.67 -6.75 15.07
C GLN A 127 9.04 -5.86 16.26
N GLN A 128 10.05 -5.00 16.12
CA GLN A 128 10.59 -4.21 17.24
C GLN A 128 9.79 -2.94 17.55
N GLY A 129 8.67 -2.70 16.86
CA GLY A 129 7.80 -1.56 17.12
C GLY A 129 8.16 -0.33 16.27
N TYR A 130 7.52 0.78 16.60
CA TYR A 130 7.70 2.07 15.94
C TYR A 130 7.13 3.17 16.85
N THR A 131 7.62 4.39 16.67
CA THR A 131 7.09 5.58 17.35
C THR A 131 6.26 6.42 16.38
N ILE A 132 5.09 6.88 16.81
CA ILE A 132 4.27 7.84 16.07
C ILE A 132 4.53 9.24 16.62
N SER A 133 5.00 10.14 15.76
CA SER A 133 5.08 11.56 16.07
C SER A 133 3.79 12.26 15.64
N PRO A 134 3.22 13.15 16.48
CA PRO A 134 2.00 13.86 16.12
C PRO A 134 2.21 14.75 14.89
N ALA A 135 1.19 14.81 14.04
CA ALA A 135 1.11 15.78 12.95
C ALA A 135 0.97 17.19 13.54
N ASN A 136 1.65 18.18 12.96
CA ASN A 136 1.47 19.57 13.38
C ASN A 136 0.13 20.18 12.93
N ASP A 137 -0.52 19.59 11.91
CA ASP A 137 -1.86 19.96 11.45
C ASP A 137 -2.42 18.84 10.54
N PRO A 138 -3.24 17.89 11.05
CA PRO A 138 -3.82 16.85 10.22
C PRO A 138 -4.94 17.44 9.36
N GLU A 139 -4.59 18.03 8.22
CA GLU A 139 -5.59 18.42 7.23
C GLU A 139 -6.26 17.17 6.63
N LYS A 140 -7.54 17.29 6.25
CA LYS A 140 -8.19 16.31 5.37
C LYS A 140 -7.67 16.47 3.94
N SER A 141 -6.38 16.25 3.74
CA SER A 141 -5.78 16.22 2.41
C SER A 141 -6.19 14.96 1.67
N ARG A 142 -6.43 15.12 0.36
CA ARG A 142 -6.61 13.99 -0.55
C ARG A 142 -5.30 13.23 -0.75
N VAL A 143 -4.17 13.93 -0.77
CA VAL A 143 -2.83 13.33 -0.79
C VAL A 143 -2.38 13.11 0.65
N LEU A 144 -2.19 11.84 1.00
CA LEU A 144 -1.66 11.41 2.28
C LEU A 144 -0.14 11.40 2.21
N GLU A 145 0.49 11.90 3.26
CA GLU A 145 1.93 11.95 3.42
C GLU A 145 2.35 11.18 4.66
N GLY A 146 3.41 10.39 4.52
CA GLY A 146 4.18 9.82 5.61
C GLY A 146 5.63 10.28 5.51
N VAL A 147 6.15 10.87 6.57
CA VAL A 147 7.59 11.14 6.75
C VAL A 147 8.12 10.19 7.80
N ILE A 148 8.99 9.28 7.38
CA ILE A 148 9.49 8.17 8.19
C ILE A 148 10.99 8.33 8.39
N GLU A 149 11.41 8.50 9.63
CA GLU A 149 12.82 8.55 10.01
C GLU A 149 13.27 7.17 10.50
N VAL A 150 14.32 6.63 9.89
CA VAL A 150 14.78 5.27 10.10
C VAL A 150 16.23 5.28 10.61
N PRO A 151 16.48 4.83 11.85
CA PRO A 151 17.84 4.56 12.33
C PRO A 151 18.44 3.38 11.56
N LEU A 152 19.66 3.53 11.04
CA LEU A 152 20.37 2.48 10.30
C LEU A 152 21.43 1.80 11.18
N LYS A 153 21.62 0.48 11.01
CA LYS A 153 22.60 -0.29 11.79
C LYS A 153 24.04 0.18 11.56
N GLU A 154 24.32 0.64 10.35
CA GLU A 154 25.61 1.14 9.93
C GLU A 154 25.45 2.27 8.90
N ALA A 155 26.55 2.97 8.61
CA ALA A 155 26.56 3.95 7.53
C ALA A 155 26.52 3.23 6.19
N VAL A 156 25.55 3.58 5.36
CA VAL A 156 25.31 2.98 4.04
C VAL A 156 25.18 4.11 3.03
N ALA A 157 25.75 3.95 1.84
CA ALA A 157 25.64 4.96 0.80
C ALA A 157 24.18 5.08 0.33
N LEU A 158 23.73 6.30 0.02
CA LEU A 158 22.36 6.51 -0.44
C LEU A 158 22.06 5.68 -1.70
N GLU A 159 23.04 5.53 -2.60
CA GLU A 159 22.89 4.77 -3.84
C GLU A 159 22.61 3.28 -3.60
N ASP A 160 23.13 2.71 -2.51
CA ASP A 160 22.85 1.32 -2.13
C ASP A 160 21.40 1.17 -1.64
N ILE A 161 20.89 2.17 -0.92
CA ILE A 161 19.48 2.23 -0.49
C ILE A 161 18.56 2.43 -1.69
N GLU A 162 18.92 3.31 -2.62
CA GLU A 162 18.17 3.51 -3.86
C GLU A 162 18.12 2.23 -4.69
N THR A 163 19.24 1.51 -4.81
CA THR A 163 19.32 0.21 -5.50
C THR A 163 18.40 -0.81 -4.84
N LEU A 164 18.42 -0.91 -3.51
CA LEU A 164 17.52 -1.79 -2.77
C LEU A 164 16.04 -1.48 -3.03
N PHE A 165 15.67 -0.20 -3.11
CA PHE A 165 14.29 0.18 -3.43
C PHE A 165 13.95 -0.07 -4.91
N ASP A 166 14.87 0.12 -5.84
CA ASP A 166 14.66 -0.20 -7.26
C ASP A 166 14.48 -1.71 -7.49
N ASP A 167 15.23 -2.55 -6.77
CA ASP A 167 15.07 -4.01 -6.82
C ASP A 167 13.68 -4.46 -6.39
N VAL A 168 13.06 -3.76 -5.44
CA VAL A 168 11.72 -4.05 -4.94
C VAL A 168 10.63 -3.38 -5.78
N PHE A 169 10.75 -2.08 -6.06
CA PHE A 169 9.67 -1.27 -6.63
C PHE A 169 9.86 -0.92 -8.11
N GLY A 170 11.06 -1.04 -8.67
CA GLY A 170 11.39 -0.60 -10.03
C GLY A 170 10.60 -1.30 -11.14
N ARG A 171 10.05 -2.48 -10.84
CA ARG A 171 9.19 -3.25 -11.78
C ARG A 171 7.70 -3.24 -11.42
N THR A 172 7.33 -2.59 -10.33
CA THR A 172 5.92 -2.52 -9.89
C THR A 172 5.15 -1.55 -10.79
N PHE A 173 3.83 -1.53 -10.74
CA PHE A 173 3.03 -0.56 -11.51
C PHE A 173 2.83 0.77 -10.79
N PHE A 174 2.76 0.74 -9.45
CA PHE A 174 2.15 1.82 -8.69
C PHE A 174 3.06 2.56 -7.72
N ILE A 175 4.30 2.12 -7.52
CA ILE A 175 5.24 2.78 -6.60
C ILE A 175 6.44 3.28 -7.39
N ARG A 176 6.75 4.58 -7.27
CA ARG A 176 7.81 5.23 -8.05
C ARG A 176 8.67 6.15 -7.19
N PRO A 177 9.98 6.27 -7.49
CA PRO A 177 10.79 7.32 -6.89
C PRO A 177 10.35 8.69 -7.42
N ALA A 178 10.61 9.72 -6.62
CA ALA A 178 10.37 11.12 -6.97
C ALA A 178 11.00 11.57 -8.30
N SER A 179 12.12 10.97 -8.69
CA SER A 179 12.79 11.23 -9.97
C SER A 179 11.97 10.78 -11.19
N ALA A 180 11.02 9.87 -11.00
CA ALA A 180 10.17 9.30 -12.06
C ALA A 180 8.70 9.74 -11.97
N LEU A 181 8.27 10.30 -10.84
CA LEU A 181 6.87 10.69 -10.61
C LEU A 181 6.81 12.07 -9.93
N PRO A 182 6.32 13.11 -10.63
CA PRO A 182 6.07 14.41 -10.00
C PRO A 182 4.97 14.29 -8.93
N GLU A 183 5.04 15.15 -7.92
CA GLU A 183 4.13 15.10 -6.77
C GLU A 183 2.67 15.30 -7.16
N GLU A 184 2.40 16.18 -8.13
CA GLU A 184 1.05 16.49 -8.61
C GLU A 184 0.36 15.32 -9.32
N ALA A 185 1.13 14.34 -9.80
CA ALA A 185 0.59 13.13 -10.44
C ALA A 185 0.12 12.07 -9.43
N VAL A 186 0.37 12.27 -8.13
CA VAL A 186 -0.12 11.37 -7.08
C VAL A 186 -1.63 11.57 -6.84
N GLU A 187 -2.10 12.82 -6.85
CA GLU A 187 -3.51 13.12 -6.57
C GLU A 187 -4.44 12.50 -7.62
N GLY A 188 -5.43 11.75 -7.15
CA GLY A 188 -6.43 11.07 -7.97
C GLY A 188 -5.92 9.85 -8.74
N SER A 189 -4.68 9.41 -8.52
CA SER A 189 -4.09 8.27 -9.21
C SER A 189 -3.87 7.08 -8.27
N PRO A 190 -3.72 5.85 -8.80
CA PRO A 190 -3.36 4.68 -8.00
C PRO A 190 -1.88 4.68 -7.61
N LEU A 191 -1.13 5.76 -7.85
CA LEU A 191 0.31 5.83 -7.68
C LEU A 191 0.69 6.25 -6.26
N ALA A 192 1.86 5.81 -5.81
CA ALA A 192 2.59 6.36 -4.69
C ALA A 192 3.99 6.78 -5.13
N ARG A 193 4.46 7.86 -4.51
CA ARG A 193 5.79 8.45 -4.70
C ARG A 193 6.59 8.27 -3.43
N TYR A 194 7.86 7.92 -3.54
CA TYR A 194 8.81 7.98 -2.41
C TYR A 194 10.04 8.82 -2.75
N GLU A 195 10.62 9.46 -1.74
CA GLU A 195 11.90 10.17 -1.84
C GLU A 195 12.70 10.06 -0.55
N PHE A 196 14.01 10.23 -0.69
CA PHE A 196 14.97 10.11 0.39
C PHE A 196 15.54 11.47 0.76
N GLU A 197 15.82 11.65 2.04
CA GLU A 197 16.69 12.69 2.55
C GLU A 197 17.83 12.03 3.34
N ASP A 198 19.06 12.26 2.87
CA ASP A 198 20.24 11.54 3.31
C ASP A 198 20.84 12.14 4.59
N TYR A 199 20.88 11.30 5.62
CA TYR A 199 21.55 11.55 6.89
C TYR A 199 22.37 10.33 7.32
N THR A 200 22.86 9.54 6.36
CA THR A 200 23.49 8.22 6.57
C THR A 200 24.91 8.31 7.10
N ALA A 201 25.46 9.53 7.26
CA ALA A 201 26.78 9.74 7.82
C ALA A 201 26.84 9.42 9.33
N PRO A 202 27.98 8.90 9.84
CA PRO A 202 28.22 8.72 11.28
C PRO A 202 28.12 10.02 12.09
N PRO A 203 27.92 9.95 13.43
CA PRO A 203 27.96 8.76 14.30
C PRO A 203 26.61 8.06 14.50
N SER A 204 25.52 8.60 13.96
CA SER A 204 24.17 8.07 14.14
C SER A 204 23.48 8.06 12.77
N PRO A 205 23.83 7.08 11.91
CA PRO A 205 23.35 7.03 10.55
C PRO A 205 21.83 6.85 10.54
N ARG A 206 21.14 7.68 9.78
CA ARG A 206 19.69 7.63 9.62
C ARG A 206 19.31 7.96 8.18
N ILE A 207 18.12 7.58 7.78
CA ILE A 207 17.52 8.05 6.54
C ILE A 207 16.12 8.56 6.83
N ARG A 208 15.73 9.66 6.18
CA ARG A 208 14.33 10.10 6.18
C ARG A 208 13.72 9.77 4.84
N ILE A 209 12.56 9.13 4.86
CA ILE A 209 11.83 8.69 3.67
C ILE A 209 10.48 9.38 3.69
N ARG A 210 10.19 10.16 2.65
CA ARG A 210 8.88 10.79 2.44
C ARG A 210 8.11 9.97 1.42
N VAL A 211 6.90 9.57 1.77
CA VAL A 211 6.00 8.79 0.91
C VAL A 211 4.68 9.54 0.75
N LEU A 212 4.23 9.68 -0.50
CA LEU A 212 2.96 10.30 -0.87
C LEU A 212 2.07 9.29 -1.58
N ALA A 213 0.78 9.29 -1.25
CA ALA A 213 -0.24 8.50 -1.94
C ALA A 213 -1.60 9.20 -1.91
N ASP A 214 -2.41 9.05 -2.94
CA ASP A 214 -3.81 9.46 -2.86
C ASP A 214 -4.57 8.55 -1.89
N ARG A 215 -5.41 9.16 -1.05
CA ARG A 215 -6.25 8.52 -0.04
C ARG A 215 -7.15 7.44 -0.61
N ASP A 216 -7.73 7.67 -1.78
CA ASP A 216 -8.62 6.74 -2.48
C ASP A 216 -7.87 5.93 -3.55
N GLY A 217 -6.66 6.37 -3.90
CA GLY A 217 -5.69 5.70 -4.75
C GLY A 217 -4.88 4.62 -4.03
N LYS A 218 -3.55 4.75 -4.06
CA LYS A 218 -2.62 3.72 -3.54
C LYS A 218 -2.81 3.41 -2.06
N ALA A 219 -3.28 4.38 -1.26
CA ALA A 219 -3.54 4.19 0.16
C ALA A 219 -4.97 3.72 0.46
N GLY A 220 -5.81 3.51 -0.56
CA GLY A 220 -7.25 3.31 -0.42
C GLY A 220 -7.85 2.33 -1.39
N THR A 221 -8.92 2.76 -2.05
CA THR A 221 -9.77 1.89 -2.86
C THR A 221 -9.06 1.30 -4.08
N ALA A 222 -8.16 2.03 -4.72
CA ALA A 222 -7.40 1.50 -5.85
C ALA A 222 -6.52 0.32 -5.43
N GLN A 223 -5.98 0.33 -4.21
CA GLN A 223 -5.21 -0.79 -3.66
C GLN A 223 -6.06 -2.06 -3.50
N VAL A 224 -7.33 -1.91 -3.10
CA VAL A 224 -8.25 -3.05 -3.00
C VAL A 224 -8.62 -3.59 -4.38
N VAL A 225 -8.75 -2.71 -5.38
CA VAL A 225 -8.99 -3.12 -6.78
C VAL A 225 -7.76 -3.82 -7.36
N HIS A 226 -6.55 -3.35 -7.05
CA HIS A 226 -5.30 -4.03 -7.42
C HIS A 226 -5.25 -5.43 -6.81
N LEU A 227 -5.60 -5.56 -5.53
CA LEU A 227 -5.74 -6.86 -4.87
C LEU A 227 -6.79 -7.75 -5.54
N PHE A 228 -7.95 -7.20 -5.86
CA PHE A 228 -8.99 -7.91 -6.59
C PHE A 228 -8.50 -8.42 -7.95
N ASN A 229 -7.76 -7.60 -8.70
CA ASN A 229 -7.21 -7.98 -10.00
C ASN A 229 -6.28 -9.19 -9.89
N VAL A 230 -5.31 -9.13 -8.97
CA VAL A 230 -4.37 -10.24 -8.73
C VAL A 230 -5.14 -11.49 -8.30
N MET A 231 -6.07 -11.38 -7.36
CA MET A 231 -6.88 -12.52 -6.92
C MET A 231 -7.67 -13.14 -8.08
N ALA A 232 -8.31 -12.32 -8.90
CA ALA A 232 -9.14 -12.74 -10.04
C ALA A 232 -8.34 -13.17 -11.29
N GLY A 233 -7.00 -13.08 -11.25
CA GLY A 233 -6.14 -13.42 -12.38
C GLY A 233 -6.24 -12.44 -13.55
N PHE A 234 -6.63 -11.19 -13.29
CA PHE A 234 -6.58 -10.10 -14.27
C PHE A 234 -5.18 -9.46 -14.33
N GLU A 235 -4.96 -8.62 -15.34
CA GLU A 235 -3.83 -7.70 -15.35
C GLU A 235 -3.91 -6.78 -14.12
N GLU A 236 -2.78 -6.55 -13.45
CA GLU A 236 -2.75 -5.86 -12.16
C GLU A 236 -3.30 -4.42 -12.22
N ASP A 237 -3.08 -3.75 -13.34
CA ASP A 237 -3.48 -2.37 -13.61
C ASP A 237 -4.86 -2.22 -14.28
N LEU A 238 -5.57 -3.34 -14.50
CA LEU A 238 -6.85 -3.32 -15.17
C LEU A 238 -7.86 -2.45 -14.41
N GLY A 239 -8.45 -1.48 -15.10
CA GLY A 239 -9.41 -0.54 -14.51
C GLY A 239 -8.82 0.50 -13.55
N LEU A 240 -7.49 0.50 -13.37
CA LEU A 240 -6.75 1.46 -12.55
C LEU A 240 -5.93 2.46 -13.39
N GLY A 241 -5.77 2.21 -14.69
CA GLY A 241 -5.10 3.12 -15.63
C GLY A 241 -5.77 4.50 -15.76
N GLU A 242 -5.00 5.47 -16.30
CA GLU A 242 -5.30 6.92 -16.29
C GLU A 242 -6.78 7.24 -16.60
N GLY A 243 -7.46 7.79 -15.59
CA GLY A 243 -8.74 8.46 -15.74
C GLY A 243 -8.57 9.92 -16.09
#